data_AF-A0A699Z2U0-F1
#
_entry.id   AF-A0A699Z2U0-F1
#
_cell.length_a   1.000
_cell.length_b   1.000
_cell.length_c   1.000
_cell.angle_alpha   90.00
_cell.angle_beta   90.00
_cell.angle_gamma   90.00
#
_symmetry.space_group_name_H-M   'P 1'
#
loop_
_entity.id
_entity.type
_entity.pdbx_description
1 polymer ?
#
loop_
_entity_poly.entity_id
_entity_poly.type
_entity_poly.pdbx_seq_one_letter_code
_entity_poly.pdbx_strand_id
1 'polypeptide(L)'
;KSGVGKSSLVNSLLGEAAARVQTFKLQADAEMVTPFVKEVGSSSGPDVEGFRIKLIDTCGLEDPDAGDTVHYAALRKIASAIQGQTIDCLLFVDRLDLYRVDALDKSIIQAITDTFGRGIWKKAVLALTHSNLAQTPPSTDY
;
A
#
# COMPACT_ATOMS: atom_id res chain seq x y z
N LYS A 1 1.00 -3.52 6.14
CA LYS A 1 1.12 -4.99 6.34
C LYS A 1 1.50 -5.72 5.05
N SER A 2 1.98 -6.96 5.14
CA SER A 2 2.20 -7.84 4.00
C SER A 2 0.92 -8.59 3.61
N GLY A 3 0.81 -9.06 2.36
CA GLY A 3 -0.35 -9.86 1.92
C GLY A 3 -1.70 -9.13 1.82
N VAL A 4 -1.77 -7.82 2.14
CA VAL A 4 -3.02 -7.03 2.10
C VAL A 4 -3.47 -6.57 0.71
N GLY A 5 -2.79 -7.00 -0.37
CA GLY A 5 -3.20 -6.68 -1.74
C GLY A 5 -2.68 -5.36 -2.32
N LYS A 6 -1.56 -4.81 -1.82
CA LYS A 6 -0.93 -3.58 -2.38
C LYS A 6 -0.60 -3.70 -3.87
N SER A 7 0.16 -4.72 -4.26
CA SER A 7 0.53 -4.97 -5.67
C SER A 7 -0.69 -5.29 -6.55
N SER A 8 -1.69 -5.98 -6.00
CA SER A 8 -2.95 -6.23 -6.70
C SER A 8 -3.72 -4.93 -6.95
N LEU A 9 -3.76 -4.03 -5.96
CA LEU A 9 -4.38 -2.71 -6.10
C LEU A 9 -3.66 -1.86 -7.16
N VAL A 10 -2.32 -1.91 -7.22
CA VAL A 10 -1.54 -1.26 -8.28
C VAL A 10 -1.96 -1.77 -9.66
N ASN A 11 -2.06 -3.09 -9.85
CA ASN A 11 -2.53 -3.67 -11.11
C ASN A 11 -3.94 -3.22 -11.47
N SER A 12 -4.85 -3.19 -10.49
CA SER A 12 -6.22 -2.71 -10.70
C SER A 12 -6.27 -1.22 -11.09
N LEU A 13 -5.46 -0.37 -10.45
CA LEU A 13 -5.38 1.06 -10.77
C LEU A 13 -4.78 1.32 -12.14
N LEU A 14 -3.79 0.51 -12.56
CA LEU A 14 -3.19 0.60 -13.87
C LEU A 14 -4.04 -0.08 -14.96
N GLY A 15 -4.95 -0.99 -14.60
CA GLY A 15 -5.72 -1.79 -15.55
C GLY A 15 -4.88 -2.84 -16.30
N GLU A 16 -3.73 -3.24 -15.74
CA GLU A 16 -2.79 -4.19 -16.35
C GLU A 16 -2.01 -4.96 -15.29
N ALA A 17 -1.41 -6.10 -15.65
CA ALA A 17 -0.64 -6.94 -14.74
C ALA A 17 0.84 -6.49 -14.63
N ALA A 18 1.09 -5.25 -14.21
CA ALA A 18 2.43 -4.66 -14.13
C ALA A 18 3.22 -5.07 -12.87
N ALA A 19 2.58 -5.07 -11.71
CA ALA A 19 3.18 -5.42 -10.42
C ALA A 19 3.10 -6.92 -10.15
N ARG A 20 4.20 -7.48 -9.61
CA ARG A 20 4.27 -8.90 -9.24
C ARG A 20 3.47 -9.16 -7.97
N VAL A 21 2.38 -9.91 -8.07
CA VAL A 21 1.57 -10.33 -6.92
C VAL A 21 2.08 -11.67 -6.38
N GLN A 22 2.56 -11.68 -5.13
CA GLN A 22 2.97 -12.90 -4.44
C GLN A 22 2.29 -13.02 -3.07
N THR A 23 1.66 -14.17 -2.83
CA THR A 23 0.95 -14.48 -1.59
C THR A 23 1.88 -14.97 -0.47
N PHE A 24 3.07 -15.48 -0.82
CA PHE A 24 4.06 -16.00 0.13
C PHE A 24 5.42 -15.35 -0.12
N LYS A 25 6.04 -14.79 0.94
CA LYS A 25 7.42 -14.27 0.89
C LYS A 25 8.38 -15.46 0.89
N LEU A 26 8.85 -15.88 -0.29
CA LEU A 26 9.92 -16.90 -0.37
C LEU A 26 11.33 -16.31 -0.44
N GLN A 27 11.51 -14.99 -0.54
CA GLN A 27 12.85 -14.40 -0.67
C GLN A 27 12.98 -13.03 0.01
N ALA A 28 14.09 -12.86 0.74
CA ALA A 28 14.59 -11.62 1.34
C ALA A 28 15.02 -10.57 0.30
N ASP A 29 15.12 -10.95 -0.98
CA ASP A 29 15.52 -10.10 -2.11
C ASP A 29 14.33 -9.48 -2.87
N ALA A 30 13.15 -9.42 -2.25
CA ALA A 30 12.02 -8.69 -2.83
C ALA A 30 12.34 -7.19 -2.91
N GLU A 31 12.09 -6.57 -4.07
CA GLU A 31 12.14 -5.11 -4.22
C GLU A 31 11.28 -4.46 -3.13
N MET A 32 11.92 -3.67 -2.27
CA MET A 32 11.25 -2.99 -1.15
C MET A 32 10.33 -1.87 -1.64
N VAL A 33 10.64 -1.33 -2.82
CA VAL A 33 9.99 -0.21 -3.50
C VAL A 33 10.03 -0.49 -4.99
N THR A 34 8.87 -0.49 -5.66
CA THR A 34 8.77 -0.65 -7.11
C THR A 34 7.94 0.50 -7.69
N PRO A 35 8.55 1.42 -8.47
CA PRO A 35 7.83 2.52 -9.09
C PRO A 35 7.16 2.08 -10.40
N PHE A 36 5.95 2.58 -10.63
CA PHE A 36 5.19 2.43 -11.87
C PHE A 36 4.78 3.81 -12.36
N VAL A 37 4.93 4.08 -13.65
CA VAL A 37 4.50 5.33 -14.27
C VAL A 37 3.62 4.98 -15.46
N LYS A 38 2.42 5.54 -15.50
CA LYS A 38 1.48 5.37 -16.61
C LYS A 38 0.94 6.72 -17.05
N GLU A 39 1.03 6.98 -18.34
CA GLU A 39 0.34 8.11 -18.97
C GLU A 39 -1.09 7.69 -19.29
N VAL A 40 -2.05 8.54 -18.95
CA VAL A 40 -3.46 8.33 -19.24
C VAL A 40 -3.65 8.58 -20.74
N GLY A 41 -4.10 7.54 -21.45
CA GLY A 41 -4.24 7.56 -22.90
C GLY A 41 -5.42 8.42 -23.39
N SER A 42 -5.33 8.85 -24.65
CA SER A 42 -6.29 9.75 -25.33
C SER A 42 -7.74 9.27 -25.34
N SER A 43 -7.99 7.96 -25.18
CA SER A 43 -9.35 7.39 -25.06
C SER A 43 -10.07 7.78 -23.76
N SER A 44 -9.36 8.40 -22.81
CA SER A 44 -9.88 8.78 -21.49
C SER A 44 -10.55 10.17 -21.50
N GLY A 45 -10.58 10.84 -22.66
CA GLY A 45 -11.11 12.18 -22.84
C GLY A 45 -10.02 13.26 -22.82
N PRO A 46 -10.30 14.45 -23.39
CA PRO A 46 -9.30 15.51 -23.58
C PRO A 46 -8.79 16.11 -22.26
N ASP A 47 -9.59 16.08 -21.18
CA ASP A 47 -9.25 16.72 -19.91
C ASP A 47 -8.17 15.99 -19.11
N VAL A 48 -7.88 14.73 -19.45
CA VAL A 48 -6.90 13.87 -18.74
C VAL A 48 -5.83 13.32 -19.69
N GLU A 49 -5.85 13.71 -20.96
CA GLU A 49 -4.83 13.34 -21.94
C GLU A 49 -3.47 13.90 -21.53
N GLY A 50 -2.44 13.06 -21.57
CA GLY A 50 -1.08 13.43 -21.14
C GLY A 50 -0.91 13.51 -19.61
N PHE A 51 -1.96 13.24 -18.82
CA PHE A 51 -1.83 13.13 -17.37
C PHE A 51 -0.99 11.90 -17.01
N ARG A 52 0.01 12.07 -16.15
CA ARG A 52 0.89 10.98 -15.72
C ARG A 52 0.63 10.60 -14.27
N ILE A 53 0.32 9.33 -14.06
CA ILE A 53 0.18 8.73 -12.74
C ILE A 53 1.48 8.02 -12.41
N LYS A 54 2.04 8.31 -11.22
CA LYS A 54 3.14 7.56 -10.63
C LYS A 54 2.64 6.82 -9.39
N LEU A 55 2.70 5.50 -9.43
CA LEU A 55 2.42 4.64 -8.28
C LEU A 55 3.74 4.11 -7.73
N ILE A 56 3.87 4.06 -6.41
CA ILE A 56 5.02 3.47 -5.74
C ILE A 56 4.51 2.30 -4.92
N ASP A 57 4.66 1.08 -5.44
CA ASP A 57 4.38 -0.12 -4.66
C ASP A 57 5.51 -0.34 -3.65
N THR A 58 5.16 -0.87 -2.49
CA THR A 58 6.11 -1.11 -1.40
C THR A 58 5.91 -2.48 -0.82
N CYS A 59 6.97 -3.05 -0.26
CA CYS A 59 6.83 -4.24 0.57
C CYS A 59 5.99 -3.95 1.85
N GLY A 60 5.54 -4.99 2.54
CA GLY A 60 4.88 -4.80 3.83
C GLY A 60 5.87 -4.44 4.94
N LEU A 61 5.47 -3.52 5.82
CA LEU A 61 6.26 -3.02 6.97
C LEU A 61 6.28 -3.95 8.19
N GLU A 62 5.79 -5.17 8.06
CA GLU A 62 5.84 -6.18 9.10
C GLU A 62 7.14 -6.96 8.99
N ASP A 63 7.79 -7.17 10.13
CA ASP A 63 9.03 -7.93 10.23
C ASP A 63 8.78 -9.38 9.76
N PRO A 64 9.49 -9.87 8.73
CA PRO A 64 9.28 -11.20 8.19
C PRO A 64 9.69 -12.32 9.15
N ASP A 65 10.57 -12.04 10.12
CA ASP A 65 11.16 -13.02 11.03
C ASP A 65 10.48 -12.98 12.41
N ALA A 66 10.15 -11.78 12.91
CA ALA A 66 9.48 -11.60 14.20
C ALA A 66 7.94 -11.58 14.11
N GLY A 67 7.37 -11.17 12.96
CA GLY A 67 5.92 -11.17 12.68
C GLY A 67 5.08 -10.13 13.45
N ASP A 68 5.47 -9.73 14.65
CA ASP A 68 4.70 -8.80 15.51
C ASP A 68 5.34 -7.41 15.67
N THR A 69 6.42 -7.14 14.93
CA THR A 69 7.15 -5.87 14.98
C THR A 69 7.26 -5.19 13.62
N VAL A 70 7.63 -3.91 13.65
CA VAL A 70 7.79 -3.09 12.44
C VAL A 70 9.18 -3.32 11.83
N HIS A 71 9.22 -3.59 10.54
CA HIS A 71 10.45 -3.70 9.76
C HIS A 71 11.01 -2.30 9.43
N TYR A 72 11.66 -1.65 10.40
CA TYR A 72 12.19 -0.28 10.25
C TYR A 72 13.24 -0.14 9.13
N ALA A 73 14.01 -1.20 8.83
CA ALA A 73 14.97 -1.17 7.72
C ALA A 73 14.28 -1.03 6.36
N ALA A 74 13.16 -1.72 6.16
CA ALA A 74 12.31 -1.56 4.97
C ALA A 74 11.74 -0.14 4.89
N LEU A 75 11.23 0.40 6.00
CA LEU A 75 10.69 1.76 6.06
C LEU A 75 11.74 2.82 5.70
N ARG A 76 12.98 2.70 6.20
CA ARG A 76 14.09 3.59 5.82
C ARG A 76 14.45 3.50 4.35
N LYS A 77 14.46 2.29 3.76
CA LYS A 77 14.67 2.11 2.32
C LYS A 77 13.57 2.77 1.49
N ILE A 78 12.31 2.64 1.91
CA ILE A 78 11.17 3.33 1.28
C ILE A 78 11.36 4.85 1.34
N ALA A 79 11.64 5.38 2.54
CA ALA A 79 11.84 6.82 2.73
C ALA A 79 12.99 7.37 1.87
N SER A 80 14.11 6.64 1.79
CA SER A 80 15.24 7.01 0.94
C SER A 80 14.90 6.97 -0.56
N ALA A 81 14.17 5.94 -1.01
CA ALA A 81 13.79 5.80 -2.42
C ALA A 81 12.86 6.92 -2.92
N ILE A 82 12.04 7.47 -2.02
CA ILE A 82 11.10 8.56 -2.34
C ILE A 82 11.59 9.94 -1.88
N GLN A 83 12.83 10.03 -1.39
CA GLN A 83 13.41 11.29 -0.94
C GLN A 83 13.46 12.31 -2.08
N GLY A 84 13.03 13.54 -1.79
CA GLY A 84 12.96 14.64 -2.76
C GLY A 84 11.77 14.56 -3.72
N GLN A 85 10.90 13.56 -3.60
CA GLN A 85 9.66 13.46 -4.37
C GLN A 85 8.47 14.01 -3.56
N THR A 86 7.53 14.66 -4.25
CA THR A 86 6.25 15.05 -3.64
C THR A 86 5.36 13.81 -3.48
N ILE A 87 4.84 13.58 -2.29
CA ILE A 87 3.79 12.57 -2.05
C ILE A 87 2.44 13.27 -2.15
N ASP A 88 1.69 13.01 -3.21
CA ASP A 88 0.37 13.59 -3.46
C ASP A 88 -0.75 12.83 -2.74
N CYS A 89 -0.60 11.51 -2.62
CA CYS A 89 -1.54 10.62 -1.93
C CYS A 89 -0.79 9.47 -1.25
N LEU A 90 -1.22 9.11 -0.04
CA LEU A 90 -0.79 7.90 0.66
C LEU A 90 -1.94 6.88 0.66
N LEU A 91 -1.77 5.76 -0.04
CA LEU A 91 -2.71 4.64 0.06
C LEU A 91 -2.31 3.74 1.24
N PHE A 92 -3.02 3.87 2.36
CA PHE A 92 -2.84 2.96 3.49
C PHE A 92 -3.76 1.74 3.28
N VAL A 93 -3.17 0.62 2.87
CA VAL A 93 -3.91 -0.58 2.47
C VAL A 93 -4.00 -1.57 3.62
N ASP A 94 -5.23 -2.01 3.92
CA ASP A 94 -5.49 -3.13 4.83
C ASP A 94 -6.63 -4.01 4.28
N ARG A 95 -6.88 -5.16 4.91
CA ARG A 95 -7.92 -6.11 4.53
C ARG A 95 -9.21 -5.84 5.27
N LEU A 96 -10.35 -5.87 4.56
CA LEU A 96 -11.68 -5.77 5.17
C LEU A 96 -12.07 -7.01 5.97
N ASP A 97 -11.56 -8.18 5.58
CA ASP A 97 -11.90 -9.49 6.15
C ASP A 97 -11.15 -9.82 7.45
N LEU A 98 -10.37 -8.86 7.97
CA LEU A 98 -9.69 -8.95 9.27
C LEU A 98 -10.42 -8.08 10.30
N TYR A 99 -11.07 -8.73 11.28
CA TYR A 99 -11.94 -8.07 12.26
C TYR A 99 -11.21 -7.45 13.48
N ARG A 100 -9.90 -7.18 13.38
CA ARG A 100 -9.12 -6.64 14.51
C ARG A 100 -8.05 -5.66 14.07
N VAL A 101 -7.94 -4.56 14.81
CA VAL A 101 -6.78 -3.66 14.81
C VAL A 101 -5.86 -4.13 15.92
N ASP A 102 -4.65 -4.54 15.57
CA ASP A 102 -3.67 -5.11 16.51
C ASP A 102 -2.66 -4.06 17.02
N ALA A 103 -1.74 -4.48 17.90
CA ALA A 103 -0.68 -3.60 18.38
C ALA A 103 0.34 -3.26 17.27
N LEU A 104 0.48 -4.13 16.27
CA LEU A 104 1.35 -3.93 15.12
C LEU A 104 0.82 -2.79 14.24
N ASP A 105 -0.49 -2.66 14.05
CA ASP A 105 -1.14 -1.56 13.33
C ASP A 105 -0.76 -0.20 13.91
N LYS A 106 -0.90 -0.07 15.23
CA LYS A 106 -0.51 1.14 15.95
C LYS A 106 0.97 1.45 15.77
N SER A 107 1.81 0.42 15.84
CA SER A 107 3.25 0.55 15.65
C SER A 107 3.62 0.97 14.23
N ILE A 108 2.94 0.43 13.21
CA ILE A 108 3.12 0.81 11.79
C ILE A 108 2.72 2.27 11.57
N ILE A 109 1.55 2.67 12.08
CA ILE A 109 1.06 4.06 11.98
C ILE A 109 2.04 5.01 12.64
N GLN A 110 2.54 4.66 13.83
CA GLN A 110 3.54 5.46 14.55
C GLN A 110 4.84 5.57 13.75
N ALA A 111 5.37 4.46 13.23
CA ALA A 111 6.60 4.45 12.44
C ALA A 111 6.49 5.29 11.16
N ILE A 112 5.36 5.22 10.44
CA ILE A 112 5.06 6.06 9.28
C ILE A 112 5.03 7.53 9.70
N THR A 113 4.36 7.84 10.82
CA THR A 113 4.24 9.20 11.35
C THR A 113 5.60 9.80 11.71
N ASP A 114 6.48 9.02 12.33
CA ASP A 114 7.82 9.45 12.72
C ASP A 114 8.74 9.65 11.51
N THR A 115 8.52 8.88 10.44
CA THR A 115 9.34 8.93 9.21
C THR A 115 8.90 10.05 8.26
N PHE A 116 7.60 10.21 8.03
CA PHE A 116 7.06 11.14 7.02
C PHE A 116 6.36 12.37 7.62
N GLY A 117 6.25 12.43 8.95
CA GLY A 117 5.56 13.50 9.67
C GLY A 117 4.04 13.34 9.66
N ARG A 118 3.37 13.94 10.66
CA ARG A 118 1.91 13.90 10.81
C ARG A 118 1.13 14.45 9.60
N GLY A 119 1.76 15.33 8.81
CA GLY A 119 1.14 15.92 7.62
C GLY A 119 0.78 14.89 6.54
N ILE A 120 1.46 13.75 6.50
CA ILE A 120 1.19 12.69 5.50
C ILE A 120 -0.24 12.17 5.57
N TRP A 121 -0.82 12.12 6.77
CA TRP A 121 -2.18 11.61 7.00
C TRP A 121 -3.26 12.52 6.42
N LYS A 122 -2.97 13.80 6.16
CA LYS A 122 -3.88 14.70 5.44
C LYS A 122 -4.06 14.30 3.97
N LYS A 123 -3.14 13.51 3.44
CA LYS A 123 -3.15 12.99 2.07
C LYS A 123 -3.44 11.49 2.03
N ALA A 124 -3.82 10.90 3.17
CA ALA A 124 -4.01 9.46 3.26
C ALA A 124 -5.42 9.05 2.85
N VAL A 125 -5.51 7.96 2.10
CA VAL A 125 -6.73 7.23 1.81
C VAL A 125 -6.58 5.82 2.37
N LEU A 126 -7.52 5.42 3.22
CA LEU A 126 -7.63 4.03 3.70
C LEU A 126 -8.26 3.18 2.60
N ALA A 127 -7.51 2.22 2.08
CA ALA A 127 -7.97 1.29 1.06
C ALA A 127 -8.17 -0.10 1.69
N LEU A 128 -9.43 -0.51 1.82
CA LEU A 128 -9.79 -1.83 2.35
C LEU A 128 -9.98 -2.83 1.21
N THR A 129 -9.08 -3.80 1.11
CA THR A 129 -9.12 -4.87 0.09
C THR A 129 -9.93 -6.06 0.58
N HIS A 130 -10.10 -7.09 -0.27
CA HIS A 130 -10.94 -8.26 0.03
C HIS A 130 -12.41 -7.85 0.29
N SER A 131 -12.91 -6.84 -0.41
CA SER A 131 -14.24 -6.27 -0.18
C SER A 131 -15.41 -7.13 -0.67
N ASN A 132 -15.16 -8.14 -1.50
CA ASN A 132 -16.19 -9.07 -2.00
C ASN A 132 -16.58 -10.13 -0.94
N LEU A 133 -16.66 -9.71 0.33
CA LEU A 133 -17.12 -10.58 1.41
C LEU A 133 -18.60 -10.85 1.23
N ALA A 134 -18.94 -12.10 0.94
CA ALA A 134 -20.32 -12.58 0.91
C ALA A 134 -20.91 -12.77 2.32
N GLN A 135 -20.09 -12.62 3.38
CA GLN A 135 -20.49 -12.83 4.77
C GLN A 135 -20.43 -11.51 5.53
N THR A 136 -21.51 -11.18 6.21
CA THR A 136 -21.55 -10.08 7.18
C THR A 136 -20.56 -10.37 8.32
N PRO A 137 -19.90 -9.33 8.86
CA PRO A 137 -19.09 -9.48 10.07
C PRO A 137 -19.89 -10.19 11.17
N PRO A 138 -19.28 -11.09 11.95
CA PRO A 138 -19.93 -11.66 13.12
C PRO A 138 -20.42 -10.52 14.03
N SER A 139 -21.66 -10.58 14.52
CA SER A 139 -22.35 -9.55 15.34
C SER A 139 -22.84 -8.28 14.62
N THR A 140 -22.96 -8.28 13.30
CA THR A 140 -23.71 -7.23 12.56
C THR A 140 -24.97 -7.79 11.93
N ASP A 141 -26.12 -7.35 12.45
CA ASP A 141 -27.45 -7.66 11.94
C ASP A 141 -27.89 -6.46 11.07
N TYR A 142 -27.68 -6.53 9.76
CA TYR A 142 -28.26 -5.58 8.78
C TYR A 142 -29.28 -6.28 7.91
#